data_AF-A0A0L0N5A5-F1
#
_entry.id   AF-A0A0L0N5A5-F1
#
_cell.length_a   1.000
_cell.length_b   1.000
_cell.length_c   1.000
_cell.angle_alpha   90.00
_cell.angle_beta   90.00
_cell.angle_gamma   90.00
#
_symmetry.space_group_name_H-M   'P 1'
#
loop_
_entity.id
_entity.type
_entity.pdbx_description
1 polymer ?
#
loop_
_entity_poly.entity_id
_entity_poly.type
_entity_poly.pdbx_seq_one_letter_code
_entity_poly.pdbx_strand_id
1 'polypeptide(L)'
;MSRDKISEEAVYYALKGIFRGANANVRKPDIIRALIIQHANEKDLAALIQSHSVEVVCASARTLLLDEIFGSKKRAKRRFAEIPNSKPAPGPSLLSPAALAKSEAGLINYAIDDGQESAKSMPAESEPVVPANGQESAKNKPAESEPIVPANGQESAKSKTAESEPVVPADGPKPSKLPTAMTSLPYGAQYRLLVEIQHVLEQACFEFAQRNHSSILIQNGWDSPQAAELNLFVRELGNRRHKPATTKATVKMPIGSLVSSIEDIRHAAVHRHRLSISGVDRIFEDSENLLAFLGDDERIRRMKCLRRDTCRSLAELDRNEREASSALELKRKKIEEQRQELKRQEDAAMLDAEEARRRFRDLAGAKMQRVITSWAAEEASNNSRGETDGIRRRSLIIIVSALQIILGTFLKPLVLSIMAVSLYISKYVF
;
A
#
# COMPACT_ATOMS: atom_id res chain seq x y z
N MET A 1 -34.52 -27.40 9.09
CA MET A 1 -34.05 -26.75 10.35
C MET A 1 -33.33 -25.49 9.95
N SER A 2 -33.87 -24.32 10.26
CA SER A 2 -33.22 -23.04 9.98
C SER A 2 -31.96 -22.94 10.82
N ARG A 3 -30.82 -22.56 10.22
CA ARG A 3 -29.65 -22.13 10.99
C ARG A 3 -29.95 -20.72 11.49
N ASP A 4 -30.01 -20.52 12.80
CA ASP A 4 -30.09 -19.17 13.38
C ASP A 4 -28.88 -18.36 12.92
N LYS A 5 -29.15 -17.41 12.02
CA LYS A 5 -28.12 -16.58 11.41
C LYS A 5 -27.87 -15.41 12.35
N ILE A 6 -26.94 -15.60 13.28
CA ILE A 6 -26.45 -14.56 14.19
C ILE A 6 -26.16 -13.26 13.42
N SER A 7 -26.58 -12.13 13.97
CA SER A 7 -26.30 -10.83 13.35
C SER A 7 -24.81 -10.50 13.47
N GLU A 8 -24.11 -10.40 12.35
CA GLU A 8 -22.71 -9.94 12.28
C GLU A 8 -22.53 -8.56 12.92
N GLU A 9 -23.55 -7.71 12.88
CA GLU A 9 -23.52 -6.39 13.51
C GLU A 9 -23.59 -6.48 15.04
N ALA A 10 -24.44 -7.36 15.59
CA ALA A 10 -24.48 -7.60 17.03
C ALA A 10 -23.15 -8.18 17.55
N VAL A 11 -22.57 -9.13 16.81
CA VAL A 11 -21.24 -9.69 17.07
C VAL A 11 -20.16 -8.61 17.03
N TYR A 12 -20.21 -7.70 16.05
CA TYR A 12 -19.29 -6.56 15.98
C TYR A 12 -19.43 -5.65 17.20
N TYR A 13 -20.64 -5.26 17.57
CA TYR A 13 -20.86 -4.33 18.68
C TYR A 13 -20.49 -4.91 20.06
N ALA A 14 -20.74 -6.21 20.29
CA ALA A 14 -20.32 -6.90 21.51
C ALA A 14 -18.80 -7.07 21.60
N LEU A 15 -18.10 -7.28 20.47
CA LEU A 15 -16.67 -7.64 20.47
C LEU A 15 -15.70 -6.51 20.09
N LYS A 16 -16.19 -5.31 19.69
CA LYS A 16 -15.37 -4.15 19.28
C LYS A 16 -14.42 -3.62 20.37
N GLY A 17 -14.71 -3.88 21.65
CA GLY A 17 -13.83 -3.53 22.77
C GLY A 17 -12.63 -4.46 22.88
N ILE A 18 -12.89 -5.76 22.72
CA ILE A 18 -11.94 -6.86 22.90
C ILE A 18 -10.95 -6.95 21.71
N PHE A 19 -11.46 -6.88 20.48
CA PHE A 19 -10.65 -6.91 19.26
C PHE A 19 -10.19 -5.52 18.81
N ARG A 20 -9.48 -4.80 19.68
CA ARG A 20 -8.86 -3.51 19.38
C ARG A 20 -7.33 -3.60 19.39
N GLY A 21 -6.66 -2.73 18.62
CA GLY A 21 -5.18 -2.69 18.57
C GLY A 21 -4.60 -4.01 18.05
N ALA A 22 -3.62 -4.58 18.75
CA ALA A 22 -3.01 -5.87 18.39
C ALA A 22 -4.04 -7.01 18.25
N ASN A 23 -5.10 -7.02 19.08
CA ASN A 23 -6.11 -8.07 19.05
C ASN A 23 -6.93 -8.07 17.74
N ALA A 24 -7.09 -6.92 17.07
CA ALA A 24 -7.76 -6.83 15.77
C ALA A 24 -7.04 -7.62 14.65
N ASN A 25 -5.76 -7.96 14.87
CA ASN A 25 -4.93 -8.71 13.92
C ASN A 25 -4.89 -10.23 14.21
N VAL A 26 -5.58 -10.71 15.25
CA VAL A 26 -5.64 -12.15 15.56
C VAL A 26 -6.41 -12.90 14.46
N ARG A 27 -5.85 -14.04 14.03
CA ARG A 27 -6.45 -14.93 13.00
C ARG A 27 -6.53 -16.41 13.42
N LYS A 28 -5.86 -16.80 14.51
CA LYS A 28 -5.84 -18.19 15.01
C LYS A 28 -7.14 -18.47 15.79
N PRO A 29 -7.92 -19.52 15.46
CA PRO A 29 -9.21 -19.78 16.09
C PRO A 29 -9.12 -19.99 17.61
N ASP A 30 -8.05 -20.63 18.09
CA ASP A 30 -7.89 -20.95 19.52
C ASP A 30 -7.69 -19.67 20.35
N ILE A 31 -6.97 -18.69 19.81
CA ILE A 31 -6.78 -17.36 20.44
C ILE A 31 -8.09 -16.55 20.39
N ILE A 32 -8.85 -16.62 19.28
CA ILE A 32 -10.16 -15.98 19.16
C ILE A 32 -11.13 -16.56 20.21
N ARG A 33 -11.16 -17.89 20.36
CA ARG A 33 -11.97 -18.60 21.35
C ARG A 33 -11.54 -18.25 22.78
N ALA A 34 -10.25 -18.22 23.07
CA ALA A 34 -9.73 -17.83 24.39
C ALA A 34 -10.14 -16.41 24.78
N LEU A 35 -9.99 -15.43 23.88
CA LEU A 35 -10.41 -14.04 24.12
C LEU A 35 -11.93 -13.91 24.32
N ILE A 36 -12.75 -14.64 23.56
CA ILE A 36 -14.21 -14.64 23.73
C ILE A 36 -14.63 -15.27 25.07
N ILE A 37 -13.98 -16.36 25.49
CA ILE A 37 -14.24 -17.01 26.78
C ILE A 37 -13.78 -16.13 27.95
N GLN A 38 -12.62 -15.49 27.84
CA GLN A 38 -12.08 -14.58 28.86
C GLN A 38 -13.03 -13.41 29.18
N HIS A 39 -13.76 -12.93 28.16
CA HIS A 39 -14.71 -11.82 28.28
C HIS A 39 -16.18 -12.27 28.32
N ALA A 40 -16.47 -13.57 28.45
CA ALA A 40 -17.84 -14.12 28.35
C ALA A 40 -18.83 -13.58 29.40
N ASN A 41 -18.35 -12.96 30.48
CA ASN A 41 -19.16 -12.32 31.52
C ASN A 41 -19.52 -10.85 31.20
N GLU A 42 -19.01 -10.26 30.11
CA GLU A 42 -19.43 -8.92 29.67
C GLU A 42 -20.89 -8.94 29.21
N LYS A 43 -21.72 -8.02 29.72
CA LYS A 43 -23.19 -8.02 29.56
C LYS A 43 -23.67 -8.29 28.12
N ASP A 44 -23.09 -7.60 27.14
CA ASP A 44 -23.50 -7.70 25.73
C ASP A 44 -23.04 -9.02 25.09
N LEU A 45 -21.89 -9.56 25.52
CA LEU A 45 -21.35 -10.84 25.04
C LEU A 45 -22.03 -12.03 25.73
N ALA A 46 -22.35 -11.93 27.03
CA ALA A 46 -23.13 -12.91 27.78
C ALA A 46 -24.52 -13.11 27.16
N ALA A 47 -25.23 -12.03 26.83
CA ALA A 47 -26.53 -12.11 26.14
C ALA A 47 -26.40 -12.76 24.74
N LEU A 48 -25.30 -12.50 24.04
CA LEU A 48 -25.02 -13.09 22.73
C LEU A 48 -24.67 -14.59 22.81
N ILE A 49 -23.91 -15.00 23.84
CA ILE A 49 -23.57 -16.40 24.13
C ILE A 49 -24.77 -17.19 24.68
N GLN A 50 -25.67 -16.54 25.43
CA GLN A 50 -26.89 -17.14 25.93
C GLN A 50 -27.92 -17.38 24.81
N SER A 51 -27.93 -16.52 23.78
CA SER A 51 -28.81 -16.66 22.60
C SER A 51 -28.21 -17.53 21.50
N HIS A 52 -26.88 -17.62 21.39
CA HIS A 52 -26.17 -18.37 20.35
C HIS A 52 -24.94 -19.06 20.95
N SER A 53 -24.70 -20.34 20.61
CA SER A 53 -23.54 -21.07 21.14
C SER A 53 -22.21 -20.35 20.88
N VAL A 54 -21.26 -20.52 21.81
CA VAL A 54 -19.92 -19.90 21.75
C VAL A 54 -19.23 -20.18 20.40
N GLU A 55 -19.43 -21.37 19.84
CA GLU A 55 -18.95 -21.79 18.52
C GLU A 55 -19.47 -20.89 17.39
N VAL A 56 -20.74 -20.51 17.41
CA VAL A 56 -21.36 -19.63 16.40
C VAL A 56 -20.85 -18.19 16.53
N VAL A 57 -20.70 -17.70 17.77
CA VAL A 57 -20.09 -16.39 18.05
C VAL A 57 -18.63 -16.36 17.59
N CYS A 58 -17.84 -17.40 17.88
CA CYS A 58 -16.45 -17.54 17.44
C CYS A 58 -16.33 -17.59 15.91
N ALA A 59 -17.24 -18.31 15.23
CA ALA A 59 -17.25 -18.39 13.76
C ALA A 59 -17.55 -17.02 13.13
N SER A 60 -18.53 -16.28 13.63
CA SER A 60 -18.86 -14.93 13.14
C SER A 60 -17.73 -13.93 13.44
N ALA A 61 -17.18 -13.94 14.66
CA ALA A 61 -16.04 -13.11 15.04
C ALA A 61 -14.81 -13.36 14.14
N ARG A 62 -14.55 -14.63 13.79
CA ARG A 62 -13.47 -14.99 12.86
C ARG A 62 -13.68 -14.40 11.46
N THR A 63 -14.91 -14.44 10.92
CA THR A 63 -15.23 -13.81 9.63
C THR A 63 -14.98 -12.30 9.69
N LEU A 64 -15.45 -11.62 10.74
CA LEU A 64 -15.25 -10.18 10.93
C LEU A 64 -13.78 -9.77 11.15
N LEU A 65 -12.97 -10.65 11.74
CA LEU A 65 -11.51 -10.47 11.86
C LEU A 65 -10.80 -10.66 10.51
N LEU A 66 -11.19 -11.66 9.72
CA LEU A 66 -10.66 -11.87 8.36
C LEU A 66 -11.03 -10.71 7.42
N ASP A 67 -12.26 -10.19 7.54
CA ASP A 67 -12.75 -9.01 6.80
C ASP A 67 -12.21 -7.68 7.38
N GLU A 68 -11.29 -7.72 8.36
CA GLU A 68 -10.65 -6.60 9.07
C GLU A 68 -11.63 -5.53 9.60
N ILE A 69 -12.86 -5.96 9.94
CA ILE A 69 -13.95 -5.06 10.35
C ILE A 69 -13.61 -4.38 11.69
N PHE A 70 -13.04 -5.14 12.63
CA PHE A 70 -12.57 -4.64 13.92
C PHE A 70 -11.40 -3.65 13.80
N GLY A 71 -10.52 -3.84 12.80
CA GLY A 71 -9.36 -2.99 12.57
C GLY A 71 -9.70 -1.61 11.97
N SER A 72 -10.91 -1.40 11.43
CA SER A 72 -11.26 -0.13 10.77
C SER A 72 -12.74 0.24 10.93
N LYS A 73 -13.00 1.33 11.67
CA LYS A 73 -14.33 1.97 11.76
C LYS A 73 -14.94 2.27 10.37
N LYS A 74 -14.11 2.58 9.36
CA LYS A 74 -14.54 2.83 7.97
C LYS A 74 -14.85 1.55 7.19
N ARG A 75 -14.31 0.39 7.58
CA ARG A 75 -14.74 -0.92 7.05
C ARG A 75 -16.05 -1.34 7.71
N ALA A 76 -16.16 -1.25 9.04
CA ALA A 76 -17.39 -1.52 9.78
C ALA A 76 -18.58 -0.67 9.28
N LYS A 77 -18.44 0.66 9.18
CA LYS A 77 -19.50 1.54 8.67
C LYS A 77 -19.90 1.25 7.21
N ARG A 78 -19.07 0.58 6.40
CA ARG A 78 -19.45 0.12 5.05
C ARG A 78 -20.08 -1.28 5.05
N ARG A 79 -19.71 -2.15 5.98
CA ARG A 79 -20.29 -3.49 6.14
C ARG A 79 -21.70 -3.44 6.75
N PHE A 80 -21.92 -2.49 7.66
CA PHE A 80 -23.18 -2.25 8.36
C PHE A 80 -23.83 -0.91 7.95
N ALA A 81 -23.59 -0.46 6.71
CA ALA A 81 -24.39 0.61 6.14
C ALA A 81 -25.78 0.04 5.81
N GLU A 82 -26.75 0.31 6.68
CA GLU A 82 -28.12 -0.20 6.55
C GLU A 82 -28.70 0.11 5.17
N ILE A 83 -29.23 -0.92 4.50
CA ILE A 83 -30.20 -0.76 3.44
C ILE A 83 -31.57 -0.67 4.13
N PRO A 84 -32.33 0.43 3.99
CA PRO A 84 -33.70 0.49 4.49
C PRO A 84 -34.56 -0.55 3.74
N ASN A 85 -35.08 -1.53 4.46
CA ASN A 85 -35.89 -2.59 3.87
C ASN A 85 -37.33 -2.12 3.53
N SER A 86 -37.88 -2.72 2.47
CA SER A 86 -39.31 -2.92 2.15
C SER A 86 -40.01 -2.00 1.12
N LYS A 87 -39.85 -2.31 -0.17
CA LYS A 87 -40.89 -2.96 -1.02
C LYS A 87 -40.39 -3.14 -2.47
N PRO A 88 -40.91 -4.12 -3.24
CA PRO A 88 -40.48 -4.35 -4.61
C PRO A 88 -41.15 -3.38 -5.58
N ALA A 89 -40.36 -2.77 -6.47
CA ALA A 89 -40.84 -2.04 -7.64
C ALA A 89 -40.27 -2.69 -8.92
N PRO A 90 -41.09 -3.00 -9.94
CA PRO A 90 -40.65 -3.77 -11.10
C PRO A 90 -40.13 -2.89 -12.25
N GLY A 91 -39.15 -3.41 -12.98
CA GLY A 91 -38.93 -3.12 -14.40
C GLY A 91 -38.22 -1.80 -14.76
N PRO A 92 -37.24 -1.82 -15.70
CA PRO A 92 -36.56 -0.61 -16.14
C PRO A 92 -37.42 0.19 -17.14
N SER A 93 -37.39 1.51 -17.06
CA SER A 93 -37.89 2.39 -18.12
C SER A 93 -36.94 3.58 -18.34
N LEU A 94 -37.01 4.16 -19.54
CA LEU A 94 -35.92 4.91 -20.17
C LEU A 94 -35.88 6.40 -19.78
N LEU A 95 -34.66 6.94 -19.74
CA LEU A 95 -34.25 8.32 -20.09
C LEU A 95 -35.06 9.52 -19.54
N SER A 96 -34.45 10.30 -18.64
CA SER A 96 -34.35 11.77 -18.78
C SER A 96 -33.31 12.39 -17.80
N PRO A 97 -32.41 13.29 -18.25
CA PRO A 97 -31.42 13.94 -17.39
C PRO A 97 -31.88 15.34 -16.90
N ALA A 98 -32.44 15.44 -15.69
CA ALA A 98 -32.78 16.73 -15.08
C ALA A 98 -32.85 16.70 -13.53
N ALA A 99 -31.71 16.56 -12.84
CA ALA A 99 -31.64 16.69 -11.37
C ALA A 99 -30.24 17.06 -10.85
N LEU A 100 -29.63 18.12 -11.39
CA LEU A 100 -28.37 18.67 -10.90
C LEU A 100 -28.56 20.14 -10.52
N ALA A 101 -29.02 20.38 -9.29
CA ALA A 101 -28.90 21.65 -8.53
C ALA A 101 -29.70 21.58 -7.22
N LYS A 102 -29.00 21.57 -6.07
CA LYS A 102 -29.35 22.17 -4.75
C LYS A 102 -28.70 21.39 -3.58
N SER A 103 -27.53 21.85 -3.12
CA SER A 103 -27.33 22.34 -1.73
C SER A 103 -25.83 22.51 -1.39
N GLU A 104 -25.18 23.51 -1.97
CA GLU A 104 -24.01 24.13 -1.35
C GLU A 104 -24.45 25.44 -0.67
N ALA A 105 -24.69 25.38 0.64
CA ALA A 105 -24.77 26.52 1.56
C ALA A 105 -24.90 25.98 2.99
N GLY A 106 -23.85 26.07 3.79
CA GLY A 106 -23.84 25.56 5.16
C GLY A 106 -22.53 25.89 5.86
N LEU A 107 -22.42 27.12 6.36
CA LEU A 107 -21.20 27.66 6.96
C LEU A 107 -20.75 26.86 8.19
N ILE A 108 -19.45 26.57 8.22
CA ILE A 108 -18.51 26.80 9.32
C ILE A 108 -19.17 27.06 10.70
N ASN A 109 -18.98 26.14 11.63
CA ASN A 109 -18.94 26.45 13.06
C ASN A 109 -17.59 26.01 13.61
N TYR A 110 -16.84 26.96 14.14
CA TYR A 110 -15.58 26.75 14.85
C TYR A 110 -15.84 27.07 16.33
N ALA A 111 -15.57 26.10 17.21
CA ALA A 111 -15.54 26.31 18.64
C ALA A 111 -14.30 25.58 19.19
N ILE A 112 -13.39 26.37 19.75
CA ILE A 112 -12.31 25.89 20.61
C ILE A 112 -12.95 25.56 21.96
N ASP A 113 -12.59 24.44 22.58
CA ASP A 113 -12.47 24.39 24.04
C ASP A 113 -11.47 23.31 24.50
N ASP A 114 -11.09 23.42 25.77
CA ASP A 114 -9.83 23.00 26.37
C ASP A 114 -9.56 21.50 26.54
N GLY A 115 -8.28 21.21 26.79
CA GLY A 115 -7.77 19.85 27.00
C GLY A 115 -6.42 19.77 27.72
N GLN A 116 -6.15 20.65 28.71
CA GLN A 116 -5.07 20.43 29.67
C GLN A 116 -5.62 19.86 31.00
N GLU A 117 -5.23 18.63 31.33
CA GLU A 117 -4.76 18.35 32.69
C GLU A 117 -3.66 17.28 32.64
N SER A 118 -2.68 17.40 33.56
CA SER A 118 -1.41 16.65 33.53
C SER A 118 -1.03 16.15 34.93
N ALA A 119 -0.88 14.83 35.08
CA ALA A 119 -0.16 14.15 36.16
C ALA A 119 -0.06 12.65 35.83
N LYS A 120 0.98 11.89 36.19
CA LYS A 120 2.30 12.22 36.76
C LYS A 120 3.32 11.10 36.40
N SER A 121 4.57 11.32 36.78
CA SER A 121 5.77 10.54 36.44
C SER A 121 5.88 9.10 36.98
N MET A 122 6.85 8.36 36.42
CA MET A 122 7.28 6.97 36.66
C MET A 122 7.65 6.62 38.13
N PRO A 123 7.89 5.33 38.44
CA PRO A 123 9.27 4.79 38.34
C PRO A 123 9.37 3.38 37.71
N ALA A 124 10.58 2.82 37.70
CA ALA A 124 10.96 1.55 37.06
C ALA A 124 11.20 0.41 38.07
N GLU A 125 11.66 -0.74 37.53
CA GLU A 125 12.40 -1.82 38.20
C GLU A 125 11.61 -2.93 38.93
N SER A 126 11.53 -4.12 38.31
CA SER A 126 12.01 -5.41 38.87
C SER A 126 11.67 -6.61 37.96
N GLU A 127 12.69 -7.29 37.42
CA GLU A 127 12.61 -8.71 37.02
C GLU A 127 12.57 -9.59 38.30
N PRO A 128 12.22 -10.92 38.30
CA PRO A 128 12.95 -11.94 37.52
C PRO A 128 12.20 -13.26 37.16
N VAL A 129 13.00 -14.25 36.72
CA VAL A 129 12.83 -15.73 36.79
C VAL A 129 12.45 -16.47 35.49
N VAL A 130 13.50 -16.77 34.72
CA VAL A 130 13.68 -17.95 33.85
C VAL A 130 13.63 -19.26 34.68
N PRO A 131 13.33 -20.46 34.11
CA PRO A 131 14.37 -21.17 33.34
C PRO A 131 13.91 -22.12 32.22
N ALA A 132 14.72 -22.20 31.17
CA ALA A 132 15.01 -23.44 30.44
C ALA A 132 16.37 -23.29 29.74
N ASN A 133 17.46 -23.54 30.48
CA ASN A 133 18.79 -23.67 29.90
C ASN A 133 19.10 -25.13 29.57
N GLY A 134 19.75 -25.32 28.42
CA GLY A 134 20.77 -26.34 28.24
C GLY A 134 20.38 -27.55 27.38
N GLN A 135 21.30 -28.11 26.58
CA GLN A 135 22.67 -27.67 26.26
C GLN A 135 23.18 -28.45 25.03
N GLU A 136 24.15 -27.88 24.28
CA GLU A 136 25.37 -28.52 23.72
C GLU A 136 25.40 -29.96 23.11
N SER A 137 26.31 -30.34 22.20
CA SER A 137 27.34 -29.63 21.41
C SER A 137 27.83 -30.52 20.24
N ALA A 138 28.52 -29.90 19.27
CA ALA A 138 29.67 -30.42 18.51
C ALA A 138 29.62 -31.71 17.62
N LYS A 139 30.26 -31.57 16.44
CA LYS A 139 31.09 -32.57 15.69
C LYS A 139 30.39 -33.84 15.15
N ASN A 140 30.44 -34.13 13.84
CA ASN A 140 31.67 -34.39 13.07
C ASN A 140 31.45 -34.34 11.54
N LYS A 141 32.55 -34.11 10.80
CA LYS A 141 32.72 -34.46 9.37
C LYS A 141 33.24 -35.92 9.29
N PRO A 142 33.00 -36.65 8.20
CA PRO A 142 34.11 -36.94 7.28
C PRO A 142 33.72 -36.81 5.80
N ALA A 143 34.71 -36.91 4.91
CA ALA A 143 34.53 -36.92 3.46
C ALA A 143 35.52 -37.93 2.83
N GLU A 144 35.03 -38.70 1.85
CA GLU A 144 35.76 -39.59 0.92
C GLU A 144 34.72 -40.12 -0.10
N SER A 145 34.99 -40.43 -1.38
CA SER A 145 36.23 -40.27 -2.18
C SER A 145 35.93 -40.29 -3.70
N GLU A 146 36.64 -39.43 -4.47
CA GLU A 146 37.16 -39.65 -5.85
C GLU A 146 36.20 -39.92 -7.06
N PRO A 147 36.67 -39.92 -8.35
CA PRO A 147 38.01 -39.61 -8.91
C PRO A 147 38.12 -38.62 -10.13
N ILE A 148 39.30 -37.96 -10.25
CA ILE A 148 40.19 -37.83 -11.45
C ILE A 148 39.76 -37.04 -12.75
N VAL A 149 40.32 -35.81 -12.89
CA VAL A 149 40.98 -35.05 -14.03
C VAL A 149 40.84 -35.42 -15.54
N PRO A 150 41.29 -34.58 -16.55
CA PRO A 150 41.83 -33.18 -16.55
C PRO A 150 41.40 -32.22 -17.73
N ALA A 151 41.95 -30.98 -17.71
CA ALA A 151 42.38 -30.09 -18.84
C ALA A 151 41.34 -29.58 -19.87
N ASN A 152 41.13 -28.27 -20.06
CA ASN A 152 42.07 -27.19 -20.46
C ASN A 152 41.48 -25.85 -19.94
N GLY A 153 42.19 -24.75 -19.65
CA GLY A 153 43.53 -24.34 -20.06
C GLY A 153 43.47 -23.05 -20.89
N GLN A 154 43.33 -21.88 -20.24
CA GLN A 154 44.12 -20.67 -20.56
C GLN A 154 43.90 -19.51 -19.57
N GLU A 155 44.85 -18.57 -19.59
CA GLU A 155 45.26 -17.67 -18.51
C GLU A 155 45.20 -16.18 -18.96
N SER A 156 45.48 -15.26 -18.01
CA SER A 156 45.70 -13.80 -18.19
C SER A 156 44.40 -12.96 -18.14
N ALA A 157 44.10 -12.16 -17.11
CA ALA A 157 44.82 -11.00 -16.51
C ALA A 157 44.85 -9.75 -17.43
N LYS A 158 44.84 -8.49 -16.95
CA LYS A 158 44.42 -7.80 -15.70
C LYS A 158 44.70 -6.29 -15.89
N SER A 159 43.95 -5.35 -15.26
CA SER A 159 44.18 -3.88 -15.26
C SER A 159 43.92 -3.19 -16.63
N LYS A 160 43.68 -1.88 -16.82
CA LYS A 160 43.50 -0.62 -16.02
C LYS A 160 42.92 0.46 -17.00
N THR A 161 42.35 1.62 -16.68
CA THR A 161 42.00 2.41 -15.46
C THR A 161 40.60 3.07 -15.71
N ALA A 162 40.09 3.93 -14.81
CA ALA A 162 38.90 4.77 -15.02
C ALA A 162 39.21 6.13 -15.68
N GLU A 163 38.20 6.75 -16.30
CA GLU A 163 37.96 8.20 -16.26
C GLU A 163 36.44 8.50 -16.32
N SER A 164 36.05 9.72 -15.92
CA SER A 164 34.71 10.10 -15.43
C SER A 164 33.79 10.78 -16.44
N GLU A 165 32.46 10.68 -16.23
CA GLU A 165 31.48 11.77 -16.47
C GLU A 165 30.14 11.50 -15.72
N PRO A 166 29.21 12.49 -15.58
CA PRO A 166 28.58 12.77 -14.29
C PRO A 166 27.20 12.15 -14.00
N VAL A 167 26.84 12.20 -12.71
CA VAL A 167 25.56 11.75 -12.12
C VAL A 167 24.42 12.73 -12.43
N VAL A 168 23.28 12.19 -12.88
CA VAL A 168 21.96 12.82 -12.81
C VAL A 168 21.03 11.87 -12.05
N PRO A 169 20.26 12.33 -11.04
CA PRO A 169 19.54 11.43 -10.14
C PRO A 169 18.31 10.80 -10.80
N ALA A 170 18.05 9.54 -10.43
CA ALA A 170 16.79 8.88 -10.73
C ALA A 170 15.67 9.42 -9.81
N ASP A 171 14.46 9.62 -10.35
CA ASP A 171 13.42 8.64 -10.05
C ASP A 171 12.20 8.77 -10.97
N GLY A 172 11.79 7.63 -11.52
CA GLY A 172 10.55 7.47 -12.24
C GLY A 172 10.18 6.00 -12.13
N PRO A 173 9.12 5.63 -11.38
CA PRO A 173 8.76 4.24 -11.20
C PRO A 173 8.34 3.67 -12.55
N LYS A 174 9.25 2.91 -13.19
CA LYS A 174 8.94 2.13 -14.38
C LYS A 174 7.64 1.36 -14.11
N PRO A 175 6.62 1.45 -14.97
CA PRO A 175 5.41 0.68 -14.77
C PRO A 175 5.79 -0.79 -14.82
N SER A 176 5.83 -1.44 -13.66
CA SER A 176 5.98 -2.88 -13.54
C SER A 176 4.88 -3.50 -14.38
N LYS A 177 5.25 -4.06 -15.53
CA LYS A 177 4.35 -4.89 -16.32
C LYS A 177 3.89 -5.99 -15.38
N LEU A 178 2.64 -5.90 -14.93
CA LEU A 178 2.00 -7.02 -14.26
C LEU A 178 2.16 -8.22 -15.20
N PRO A 179 2.66 -9.38 -14.71
CA PRO A 179 2.76 -10.55 -15.55
C PRO A 179 1.39 -10.79 -16.18
N THR A 180 1.33 -10.88 -17.52
CA THR A 180 0.12 -11.33 -18.21
C THR A 180 -0.30 -12.61 -17.54
N ALA A 181 -1.47 -12.60 -16.89
CA ALA A 181 -1.86 -13.69 -16.01
C ALA A 181 -1.91 -14.98 -16.81
N MET A 182 -0.92 -15.86 -16.58
CA MET A 182 -1.04 -17.25 -16.95
C MET A 182 -2.00 -17.87 -15.94
N THR A 183 -3.30 -17.76 -16.25
CA THR A 183 -4.39 -18.32 -15.47
C THR A 183 -4.08 -19.79 -15.21
N SER A 184 -3.67 -20.07 -13.98
CA SER A 184 -3.20 -21.38 -13.55
C SER A 184 -4.12 -21.87 -12.45
N LEU A 185 -4.37 -23.18 -12.42
CA LEU A 185 -5.23 -23.76 -11.40
C LEU A 185 -4.62 -23.49 -10.00
N PRO A 186 -5.41 -23.12 -8.98
CA PRO A 186 -4.89 -22.96 -7.63
C PRO A 186 -4.13 -24.21 -7.18
N TYR A 187 -2.91 -24.03 -6.64
CA TYR A 187 -1.96 -25.13 -6.43
C TYR A 187 -2.55 -26.33 -5.68
N GLY A 188 -3.36 -26.09 -4.64
CA GLY A 188 -4.03 -27.17 -3.89
C GLY A 188 -5.06 -27.96 -4.71
N ALA A 189 -5.75 -27.30 -5.65
CA ALA A 189 -6.66 -27.97 -6.58
C ALA A 189 -5.88 -28.75 -7.66
N GLN A 190 -4.78 -28.18 -8.19
CA GLN A 190 -3.91 -28.89 -9.14
C GLN A 190 -3.30 -30.14 -8.52
N TYR A 191 -2.72 -30.04 -7.32
CA TYR A 191 -2.12 -31.19 -6.64
C TYR A 191 -3.15 -32.31 -6.42
N ARG A 192 -4.35 -31.98 -5.91
CA ARG A 192 -5.42 -32.96 -5.72
C ARG A 192 -5.88 -33.60 -7.04
N LEU A 193 -5.98 -32.82 -8.11
CA LEU A 193 -6.33 -33.34 -9.43
C LEU A 193 -5.30 -34.34 -9.95
N LEU A 194 -4.01 -34.01 -9.85
CA LEU A 194 -2.92 -34.90 -10.30
C LEU A 194 -2.88 -36.20 -9.50
N VAL A 195 -3.06 -36.14 -8.17
CA VAL A 195 -3.14 -37.34 -7.31
C VAL A 195 -4.33 -38.22 -7.70
N GLU A 196 -5.50 -37.64 -7.95
CA GLU A 196 -6.70 -38.39 -8.35
C GLU A 196 -6.52 -39.06 -9.72
N ILE A 197 -5.97 -38.33 -10.70
CA ILE A 197 -5.65 -38.87 -12.02
C ILE A 197 -4.66 -40.04 -11.90
N GLN A 198 -3.55 -39.85 -11.17
CA GLN A 198 -2.55 -40.90 -10.97
C GLN A 198 -3.18 -42.15 -10.33
N HIS A 199 -3.98 -41.99 -9.27
CA HIS A 199 -4.64 -43.10 -8.59
C HIS A 199 -5.58 -43.90 -9.52
N VAL A 200 -6.40 -43.20 -10.32
CA VAL A 200 -7.33 -43.83 -11.29
C VAL A 200 -6.56 -44.64 -12.34
N LEU A 201 -5.42 -44.13 -12.81
CA LEU A 201 -4.56 -44.80 -13.79
C LEU A 201 -3.82 -46.00 -13.19
N GLU A 202 -3.21 -45.86 -12.01
CA GLU A 202 -2.52 -46.96 -11.30
C GLU A 202 -3.46 -48.15 -11.06
N GLN A 203 -4.68 -47.88 -10.62
CA GLN A 203 -5.67 -48.93 -10.44
C GLN A 203 -6.15 -49.55 -11.77
N ALA A 204 -6.21 -48.79 -12.87
CA ALA A 204 -6.55 -49.34 -14.18
C ALA A 204 -5.44 -50.26 -14.70
N CYS A 205 -4.18 -49.83 -14.54
CA CYS A 205 -2.98 -50.60 -14.83
C CYS A 205 -2.95 -51.92 -14.05
N PHE A 206 -3.10 -51.86 -12.71
CA PHE A 206 -3.09 -53.04 -11.85
C PHE A 206 -4.17 -54.06 -12.25
N GLU A 207 -5.42 -53.62 -12.41
CA GLU A 207 -6.52 -54.49 -12.82
C GLU A 207 -6.33 -55.08 -14.22
N PHE A 208 -5.75 -54.33 -15.16
CA PHE A 208 -5.39 -54.84 -16.49
C PHE A 208 -4.33 -55.95 -16.40
N ALA A 209 -3.29 -55.76 -15.59
CA ALA A 209 -2.26 -56.77 -15.36
C ALA A 209 -2.81 -58.01 -14.65
N GLN A 210 -3.69 -57.84 -13.66
CA GLN A 210 -4.30 -58.96 -12.95
C GLN A 210 -5.09 -59.87 -13.90
N ARG A 211 -5.77 -59.29 -14.90
CA ARG A 211 -6.56 -60.02 -15.91
C ARG A 211 -5.72 -60.67 -17.02
N ASN A 212 -4.65 -60.01 -17.46
CA ASN A 212 -3.93 -60.41 -18.68
C ASN A 212 -2.53 -61.00 -18.41
N HIS A 213 -1.83 -60.51 -17.38
CA HIS A 213 -0.39 -60.74 -17.17
C HIS A 213 -0.03 -60.77 -15.67
N SER A 214 -0.70 -61.61 -14.87
CA SER A 214 -0.46 -61.71 -13.42
C SER A 214 1.00 -61.99 -13.02
N SER A 215 1.80 -62.57 -13.93
CA SER A 215 3.23 -62.78 -13.74
C SER A 215 4.03 -61.48 -13.56
N ILE A 216 3.63 -60.35 -14.17
CA ILE A 216 4.33 -59.06 -13.93
C ILE A 216 4.05 -58.50 -12.53
N LEU A 217 2.89 -58.81 -11.94
CA LEU A 217 2.58 -58.40 -10.57
C LEU A 217 3.45 -59.19 -9.58
N ILE A 218 3.53 -60.51 -9.76
CA ILE A 218 4.33 -61.40 -8.90
C ILE A 218 5.83 -61.10 -9.03
N GLN A 219 6.34 -60.94 -10.25
CA GLN A 219 7.78 -60.68 -10.50
C GLN A 219 8.28 -59.37 -9.88
N ASN A 220 7.43 -58.34 -9.82
CA ASN A 220 7.78 -57.03 -9.27
C ASN A 220 7.29 -56.82 -7.82
N GLY A 221 6.65 -57.82 -7.20
CA GLY A 221 6.09 -57.69 -5.85
C GLY A 221 4.91 -56.71 -5.74
N TRP A 222 4.20 -56.44 -6.84
CA TRP A 222 3.04 -55.54 -6.86
C TRP A 222 1.79 -56.27 -6.37
N ASP A 223 1.59 -56.25 -5.05
CA ASP A 223 0.44 -56.85 -4.36
C ASP A 223 -0.85 -56.00 -4.45
N SER A 224 -0.70 -54.71 -4.74
CA SER A 224 -1.73 -53.68 -4.67
C SER A 224 -1.56 -52.62 -5.78
N PRO A 225 -2.62 -51.91 -6.17
CA PRO A 225 -2.54 -50.81 -7.13
C PRO A 225 -1.48 -49.76 -6.81
N GLN A 226 -1.33 -49.43 -5.52
CA GLN A 226 -0.40 -48.41 -5.03
C GLN A 226 1.06 -48.88 -5.02
N ALA A 227 1.31 -50.20 -4.99
CA ALA A 227 2.65 -50.75 -5.13
C ALA A 227 3.16 -50.69 -6.59
N ALA A 228 2.25 -50.69 -7.57
CA ALA A 228 2.56 -50.58 -8.99
C ALA A 228 2.64 -49.11 -9.44
N GLU A 229 3.75 -48.42 -9.11
CA GLU A 229 3.97 -47.03 -9.54
C GLU A 229 3.74 -46.85 -11.05
N LEU A 230 2.91 -45.87 -11.43
CA LEU A 230 2.36 -45.75 -12.78
C LEU A 230 3.41 -45.81 -13.91
N ASN A 231 4.54 -45.11 -13.75
CA ASN A 231 5.61 -45.08 -14.75
C ASN A 231 6.40 -46.39 -14.83
N LEU A 232 6.59 -47.11 -13.71
CA LEU A 232 7.24 -48.43 -13.73
C LEU A 232 6.36 -49.43 -14.49
N PHE A 233 5.05 -49.40 -14.23
CA PHE A 233 4.08 -50.22 -14.92
C PHE A 233 4.06 -49.96 -16.42
N VAL A 234 4.00 -48.69 -16.82
CA VAL A 234 3.91 -48.30 -18.24
C VAL A 234 5.22 -48.58 -18.99
N ARG A 235 6.39 -48.48 -18.33
CA ARG A 235 7.66 -48.95 -18.88
C ARG A 235 7.64 -50.47 -19.14
N GLU A 236 7.14 -51.27 -18.20
CA GLU A 236 7.06 -52.72 -18.38
C GLU A 236 6.09 -53.12 -19.50
N LEU A 237 4.97 -52.40 -19.65
CA LEU A 237 4.08 -52.56 -20.81
C LEU A 237 4.79 -52.26 -22.15
N GLY A 238 5.63 -51.21 -22.17
CA GLY A 238 6.43 -50.82 -23.33
C GLY A 238 7.49 -51.89 -23.69
N ASN A 239 8.23 -52.38 -22.69
CA ASN A 239 9.29 -53.38 -22.84
C ASN A 239 8.79 -54.67 -23.51
N ARG A 240 7.64 -55.18 -23.06
CA ARG A 240 7.05 -56.43 -23.56
C ARG A 240 6.22 -56.26 -24.84
N ARG A 241 6.15 -55.05 -25.40
CA ARG A 241 5.36 -54.71 -26.61
C ARG A 241 3.91 -55.21 -26.54
N HIS A 242 3.25 -55.01 -25.41
CA HIS A 242 1.86 -55.44 -25.25
C HIS A 242 0.98 -54.83 -26.36
N LYS A 243 0.09 -55.65 -26.92
CA LYS A 243 -0.95 -55.16 -27.83
C LYS A 243 -2.01 -54.42 -27.02
N PRO A 244 -2.63 -53.34 -27.54
CA PRO A 244 -3.76 -52.69 -26.88
C PRO A 244 -4.87 -53.71 -26.63
N ALA A 245 -5.56 -53.60 -25.49
CA ALA A 245 -6.66 -54.48 -25.11
C ALA A 245 -7.85 -54.38 -26.09
N THR A 246 -7.95 -53.25 -26.78
CA THR A 246 -9.00 -52.91 -27.73
C THR A 246 -8.50 -53.00 -29.17
N THR A 247 -9.26 -53.72 -30.01
CA THR A 247 -9.12 -53.73 -31.47
C THR A 247 -9.83 -52.55 -32.15
N LYS A 248 -10.60 -51.73 -31.41
CA LYS A 248 -11.18 -50.49 -31.93
C LYS A 248 -10.03 -49.51 -32.21
N ALA A 249 -10.08 -48.83 -33.36
CA ALA A 249 -9.04 -47.92 -33.87
C ALA A 249 -8.93 -46.58 -33.10
N THR A 250 -9.03 -46.62 -31.77
CA THR A 250 -9.21 -45.45 -30.88
C THR A 250 -7.95 -45.08 -30.10
N VAL A 251 -6.94 -45.97 -30.06
CA VAL A 251 -5.64 -45.70 -29.43
C VAL A 251 -4.83 -44.81 -30.38
N LYS A 252 -4.81 -43.50 -30.11
CA LYS A 252 -4.15 -42.50 -30.95
C LYS A 252 -2.62 -42.46 -30.81
N MET A 253 -2.07 -42.97 -29.71
CA MET A 253 -0.64 -42.90 -29.41
C MET A 253 0.02 -44.28 -29.31
N PRO A 254 1.23 -44.46 -29.88
CA PRO A 254 2.07 -45.62 -29.60
C PRO A 254 2.46 -45.69 -28.12
N ILE A 255 2.61 -46.91 -27.58
CA ILE A 255 2.92 -47.08 -26.15
C ILE A 255 4.24 -46.42 -25.71
N GLY A 256 5.24 -46.33 -26.60
CA GLY A 256 6.48 -45.61 -26.32
C GLY A 256 6.27 -44.13 -26.01
N SER A 257 5.40 -43.45 -26.76
CA SER A 257 5.05 -42.04 -26.53
C SER A 257 4.27 -41.87 -25.23
N LEU A 258 3.44 -42.86 -24.89
CA LEU A 258 2.67 -42.89 -23.65
C LEU A 258 3.56 -43.07 -22.41
N VAL A 259 4.66 -43.83 -22.51
CA VAL A 259 5.67 -43.96 -21.45
C VAL A 259 6.24 -42.58 -21.10
N SER A 260 6.79 -41.86 -22.09
CA SER A 260 7.42 -40.56 -21.88
C SER A 260 6.43 -39.50 -21.38
N SER A 261 5.19 -39.53 -21.88
CA SER A 261 4.11 -38.66 -21.39
C SER A 261 3.77 -38.90 -19.92
N ILE A 262 3.76 -40.15 -19.46
CA ILE A 262 3.48 -40.49 -18.06
C ILE A 262 4.67 -40.18 -17.15
N GLU A 263 5.90 -40.26 -17.67
CA GLU A 263 7.09 -39.72 -17.02
C GLU A 263 7.02 -38.19 -16.90
N ASP A 264 6.56 -37.46 -17.93
CA ASP A 264 6.28 -36.01 -17.87
C ASP A 264 5.22 -35.68 -16.79
N ILE A 265 4.13 -36.46 -16.70
CA ILE A 265 3.09 -36.30 -15.66
C ILE A 265 3.69 -36.47 -14.27
N ARG A 266 4.48 -37.54 -14.04
CA ARG A 266 5.14 -37.76 -12.75
C ARG A 266 6.16 -36.66 -12.44
N HIS A 267 6.91 -36.20 -13.44
CA HIS A 267 7.86 -35.10 -13.29
C HIS A 267 7.16 -33.79 -12.87
N ALA A 268 6.05 -33.43 -13.52
CA ALA A 268 5.26 -32.26 -13.17
C ALA A 268 4.69 -32.35 -11.73
N ALA A 269 4.21 -33.52 -11.32
CA ALA A 269 3.68 -33.76 -9.98
C ALA A 269 4.77 -33.74 -8.89
N VAL A 270 5.88 -34.46 -9.10
CA VAL A 270 7.00 -34.58 -8.15
C VAL A 270 7.72 -33.25 -7.95
N HIS A 271 8.02 -32.54 -9.04
CA HIS A 271 8.67 -31.22 -8.98
C HIS A 271 7.66 -30.08 -8.74
N ARG A 272 6.37 -30.39 -8.52
CA ARG A 272 5.32 -29.45 -8.08
C ARG A 272 5.16 -28.22 -8.98
N HIS A 273 5.43 -28.37 -10.27
CA HIS A 273 5.33 -27.27 -11.24
C HIS A 273 3.88 -26.84 -11.41
N ARG A 274 3.63 -25.53 -11.47
CA ARG A 274 2.31 -25.00 -11.83
C ARG A 274 2.05 -25.27 -13.31
N LEU A 275 0.93 -25.92 -13.60
CA LEU A 275 0.51 -26.23 -14.96
C LEU A 275 -0.31 -25.07 -15.54
N SER A 276 -0.07 -24.78 -16.82
CA SER A 276 -0.97 -23.96 -17.62
C SER A 276 -2.26 -24.72 -17.93
N ILE A 277 -3.30 -24.04 -18.41
CA ILE A 277 -4.55 -24.66 -18.88
C ILE A 277 -4.25 -25.78 -19.90
N SER A 278 -3.40 -25.49 -20.90
CA SER A 278 -2.97 -26.48 -21.90
C SER A 278 -2.16 -27.64 -21.30
N GLY A 279 -1.38 -27.39 -20.25
CA GLY A 279 -0.68 -28.43 -19.51
C GLY A 279 -1.64 -29.39 -18.81
N VAL A 280 -2.66 -28.86 -18.11
CA VAL A 280 -3.71 -29.68 -17.47
C VAL A 280 -4.50 -30.47 -18.52
N ASP A 281 -4.86 -29.84 -19.64
CA ASP A 281 -5.63 -30.49 -20.72
C ASP A 281 -4.85 -31.64 -21.38
N ARG A 282 -3.54 -31.47 -21.61
CA ARG A 282 -2.65 -32.54 -22.09
C ARG A 282 -2.59 -33.73 -21.14
N ILE A 283 -2.51 -33.50 -19.82
CA ILE A 283 -2.51 -34.60 -18.84
C ILE A 283 -3.81 -35.42 -18.92
N PHE A 284 -4.96 -34.78 -19.16
CA PHE A 284 -6.20 -35.52 -19.40
C PHE A 284 -6.17 -36.31 -20.71
N GLU A 285 -5.65 -35.75 -21.81
CA GLU A 285 -5.51 -36.48 -23.09
C GLU A 285 -4.64 -37.72 -22.93
N ASP A 286 -3.50 -37.56 -22.28
CA ASP A 286 -2.53 -38.62 -22.03
C ASP A 286 -3.14 -39.73 -21.15
N SER A 287 -3.90 -39.34 -20.13
CA SER A 287 -4.68 -40.24 -19.27
C SER A 287 -5.78 -40.99 -20.03
N GLU A 288 -6.54 -40.29 -20.87
CA GLU A 288 -7.56 -40.89 -21.74
C GLU A 288 -6.94 -41.89 -22.73
N ASN A 289 -5.76 -41.61 -23.27
CA ASN A 289 -5.03 -42.49 -24.18
C ASN A 289 -4.51 -43.76 -23.48
N LEU A 290 -4.02 -43.68 -22.24
CA LEU A 290 -3.67 -44.87 -21.45
C LEU A 290 -4.90 -45.73 -21.16
N LEU A 291 -5.98 -45.13 -20.66
CA LEU A 291 -7.21 -45.88 -20.37
C LEU A 291 -7.80 -46.53 -21.63
N ALA A 292 -7.69 -45.86 -22.79
CA ALA A 292 -8.02 -46.43 -24.09
C ALA A 292 -7.13 -47.63 -24.45
N PHE A 293 -5.82 -47.55 -24.23
CA PHE A 293 -4.91 -48.69 -24.45
C PHE A 293 -5.27 -49.91 -23.57
N LEU A 294 -5.62 -49.67 -22.30
CA LEU A 294 -6.03 -50.69 -21.34
C LEU A 294 -7.46 -51.23 -21.58
N GLY A 295 -8.26 -50.56 -22.42
CA GLY A 295 -9.64 -50.96 -22.75
C GLY A 295 -10.70 -50.57 -21.70
N ASP A 296 -10.40 -49.63 -20.80
CA ASP A 296 -11.32 -49.24 -19.72
C ASP A 296 -12.28 -48.11 -20.16
N ASP A 297 -13.28 -48.47 -20.97
CA ASP A 297 -14.32 -47.56 -21.47
C ASP A 297 -15.09 -46.83 -20.34
N GLU A 298 -15.09 -47.35 -19.10
CA GLU A 298 -15.78 -46.76 -17.95
C GLU A 298 -14.96 -45.61 -17.35
N ARG A 299 -13.69 -45.84 -17.03
CA ARG A 299 -12.79 -44.80 -16.54
C ARG A 299 -12.55 -43.71 -17.59
N ILE A 300 -12.52 -44.04 -18.88
CA ILE A 300 -12.45 -43.02 -19.96
C ILE A 300 -13.64 -42.05 -19.87
N ARG A 301 -14.86 -42.55 -19.61
CA ARG A 301 -16.05 -41.69 -19.47
C ARG A 301 -15.95 -40.79 -18.24
N ARG A 302 -15.49 -41.33 -17.10
CA ARG A 302 -15.23 -40.52 -15.89
C ARG A 302 -14.16 -39.46 -16.11
N MET A 303 -13.03 -39.82 -16.72
CA MET A 303 -11.93 -38.91 -17.04
C MET A 303 -12.37 -37.77 -17.97
N LYS A 304 -13.14 -38.07 -19.02
CA LYS A 304 -13.72 -37.06 -19.93
C LYS A 304 -14.73 -36.13 -19.27
N CYS A 305 -15.44 -36.58 -18.22
CA CYS A 305 -16.29 -35.70 -17.43
C CYS A 305 -15.43 -34.74 -16.61
N LEU A 306 -14.47 -35.29 -15.85
CA LEU A 306 -13.56 -34.51 -15.00
C LEU A 306 -12.75 -33.48 -15.80
N ARG A 307 -12.26 -33.83 -17.00
CA ARG A 307 -11.63 -32.90 -17.95
C ARG A 307 -12.54 -31.74 -18.29
N ARG A 308 -13.77 -32.02 -18.73
CA ARG A 308 -14.75 -31.01 -19.15
C ARG A 308 -15.08 -30.04 -18.02
N ASP A 309 -15.29 -30.55 -16.82
CA ASP A 309 -15.65 -29.73 -15.66
C ASP A 309 -14.45 -28.92 -15.13
N THR A 310 -13.24 -29.48 -15.20
CA THR A 310 -11.98 -28.76 -14.93
C THR A 310 -11.76 -27.63 -15.94
N CYS A 311 -11.87 -27.90 -17.24
CA CYS A 311 -11.69 -26.90 -18.29
C CYS A 311 -12.78 -25.82 -18.27
N ARG A 312 -14.03 -26.16 -17.90
CA ARG A 312 -15.08 -25.15 -17.62
C ARG A 312 -14.68 -24.23 -16.48
N SER A 313 -14.20 -24.80 -15.38
CA SER A 313 -13.79 -24.05 -14.18
C SER A 313 -12.58 -23.14 -14.45
N LEU A 314 -11.62 -23.60 -15.26
CA LEU A 314 -10.49 -22.80 -15.72
C LEU A 314 -10.89 -21.66 -16.64
N ALA A 315 -11.81 -21.89 -17.58
CA ALA A 315 -12.32 -20.85 -18.48
C ALA A 315 -13.15 -19.77 -17.74
N GLU A 316 -13.85 -20.17 -16.67
CA GLU A 316 -14.55 -19.24 -15.78
C GLU A 316 -13.57 -18.40 -14.95
N LEU A 317 -12.55 -19.03 -14.36
CA LEU A 317 -11.48 -18.33 -13.64
C LEU A 317 -10.77 -17.30 -14.53
N ASP A 318 -10.42 -17.70 -15.76
CA ASP A 318 -9.76 -16.84 -16.75
C ASP A 318 -10.63 -15.63 -17.15
N ARG A 319 -11.96 -15.83 -17.29
CA ARG A 319 -12.90 -14.72 -17.51
C ARG A 319 -12.93 -13.77 -16.31
N ASN A 320 -13.06 -14.30 -15.10
CA ASN A 320 -13.17 -13.52 -13.88
C ASN A 320 -11.89 -12.70 -13.61
N GLU A 321 -10.71 -13.27 -13.88
CA GLU A 321 -9.42 -12.58 -13.75
C GLU A 321 -9.27 -11.46 -14.80
N ARG A 322 -9.71 -11.68 -16.04
CA ARG A 322 -9.76 -10.64 -17.08
C ARG A 322 -10.73 -9.50 -16.71
N GLU A 323 -11.94 -9.80 -16.26
CA GLU A 323 -12.92 -8.80 -15.80
C GLU A 323 -12.40 -7.97 -14.62
N ALA A 324 -11.80 -8.62 -13.61
CA ALA A 324 -11.18 -7.95 -12.47
C ALA A 324 -10.01 -7.03 -12.91
N SER A 325 -9.20 -7.47 -13.87
CA SER A 325 -8.08 -6.71 -14.42
C SER A 325 -8.56 -5.45 -15.16
N SER A 326 -9.55 -5.58 -16.06
CA SER A 326 -10.13 -4.42 -16.77
C SER A 326 -10.82 -3.43 -15.80
N ALA A 327 -11.50 -3.93 -14.77
CA ALA A 327 -12.11 -3.08 -13.74
C ALA A 327 -11.05 -2.34 -12.89
N LEU A 328 -9.87 -2.93 -12.68
CA LEU A 328 -8.74 -2.28 -12.01
C LEU A 328 -8.12 -1.20 -12.91
N GLU A 329 -7.92 -1.47 -14.20
CA GLU A 329 -7.39 -0.49 -15.16
C GLU A 329 -8.28 0.74 -15.29
N LEU A 330 -9.61 0.55 -15.41
CA LEU A 330 -10.56 1.66 -15.45
C LEU A 330 -10.49 2.54 -14.19
N LYS A 331 -10.36 1.92 -13.01
CA LYS A 331 -10.17 2.64 -11.74
C LYS A 331 -8.83 3.39 -11.69
N ARG A 332 -7.74 2.77 -12.18
CA ARG A 332 -6.41 3.41 -12.27
C ARG A 332 -6.47 4.64 -13.19
N LYS A 333 -7.09 4.53 -14.36
CA LYS A 333 -7.27 5.66 -15.29
C LYS A 333 -8.01 6.83 -14.64
N LYS A 334 -9.14 6.55 -13.97
CA LYS A 334 -9.92 7.59 -13.27
C LYS A 334 -9.14 8.26 -12.14
N ILE A 335 -8.32 7.51 -11.39
CA ILE A 335 -7.45 8.07 -10.36
C ILE A 335 -6.40 9.00 -10.98
N GLU A 336 -5.86 8.65 -12.15
CA GLU A 336 -4.86 9.47 -12.84
C GLU A 336 -5.47 10.76 -13.41
N GLU A 337 -6.66 10.69 -14.01
CA GLU A 337 -7.46 11.86 -14.40
C GLU A 337 -7.71 12.81 -13.21
N GLN A 338 -8.07 12.26 -12.04
CA GLN A 338 -8.27 13.03 -10.81
C GLN A 338 -6.99 13.66 -10.27
N ARG A 339 -5.84 13.00 -10.40
CA ARG A 339 -4.53 13.55 -10.00
C ARG A 339 -4.10 14.72 -10.88
N GLN A 340 -4.34 14.62 -12.19
CA GLN A 340 -4.02 15.68 -13.15
C GLN A 340 -4.87 16.92 -12.88
N GLU A 341 -6.17 16.77 -12.61
CA GLU A 341 -7.04 17.89 -12.24
C GLU A 341 -6.66 18.49 -10.87
N LEU A 342 -6.34 17.67 -9.87
CA LEU A 342 -5.88 18.17 -8.57
C LEU A 342 -4.57 18.96 -8.71
N LYS A 343 -3.62 18.49 -9.52
CA LYS A 343 -2.39 19.21 -9.82
C LYS A 343 -2.66 20.54 -10.52
N ARG A 344 -3.59 20.58 -11.48
CA ARG A 344 -4.01 21.83 -12.14
C ARG A 344 -4.58 22.85 -11.14
N GLN A 345 -5.30 22.38 -10.11
CA GLN A 345 -5.83 23.23 -9.03
C GLN A 345 -4.71 23.71 -8.09
N GLU A 346 -3.74 22.86 -7.76
CA GLU A 346 -2.55 23.20 -6.97
C GLU A 346 -1.70 24.27 -7.68
N ASP A 347 -1.36 24.05 -8.96
CA ASP A 347 -0.61 25.00 -9.79
C ASP A 347 -1.32 26.36 -9.90
N ALA A 348 -2.65 26.36 -10.07
CA ALA A 348 -3.45 27.59 -10.11
C ALA A 348 -3.45 28.34 -8.76
N ALA A 349 -3.63 27.62 -7.64
CA ALA A 349 -3.60 28.21 -6.31
C ALA A 349 -2.22 28.77 -5.94
N MET A 350 -1.13 28.17 -6.45
CA MET A 350 0.22 28.73 -6.30
C MET A 350 0.35 30.07 -7.05
N LEU A 351 -0.12 30.16 -8.29
CA LEU A 351 -0.10 31.40 -9.08
C LEU A 351 -0.92 32.53 -8.40
N ASP A 352 -2.13 32.23 -7.94
CA ASP A 352 -2.97 33.19 -7.20
C ASP A 352 -2.27 33.69 -5.92
N ALA A 353 -1.60 32.78 -5.19
CA ALA A 353 -0.84 33.13 -3.99
C ALA A 353 0.40 33.98 -4.31
N GLU A 354 1.08 33.74 -5.42
CA GLU A 354 2.20 34.56 -5.89
C GLU A 354 1.77 35.97 -6.32
N GLU A 355 0.64 36.09 -7.03
CA GLU A 355 0.04 37.38 -7.36
C GLU A 355 -0.34 38.16 -6.11
N ALA A 356 -1.02 37.52 -5.15
CA ALA A 356 -1.37 38.15 -3.89
C ALA A 356 -0.11 38.64 -3.13
N ARG A 357 0.93 37.80 -3.04
CA ARG A 357 2.23 38.16 -2.46
C ARG A 357 2.91 39.32 -3.20
N ARG A 358 2.77 39.43 -4.52
CA ARG A 358 3.26 40.59 -5.29
C ARG A 358 2.52 41.86 -4.89
N ARG A 359 1.19 41.85 -4.96
CA ARG A 359 0.34 43.00 -4.60
C ARG A 359 0.59 43.50 -3.18
N PHE A 360 0.79 42.59 -2.21
CA PHE A 360 1.15 42.97 -0.83
C PHE A 360 2.54 43.61 -0.72
N ARG A 361 3.54 43.12 -1.47
CA ARG A 361 4.88 43.75 -1.52
C ARG A 361 4.82 45.15 -2.13
N ASP A 362 4.07 45.32 -3.22
CA ASP A 362 3.92 46.62 -3.90
C ASP A 362 3.22 47.64 -2.97
N LEU A 363 2.16 47.22 -2.27
CA LEU A 363 1.45 48.06 -1.29
C LEU A 363 2.34 48.43 -0.10
N ALA A 364 3.14 47.49 0.41
CA ALA A 364 4.10 47.76 1.48
C ALA A 364 5.17 48.75 1.02
N GLY A 365 5.75 48.56 -0.18
CA GLY A 365 6.69 49.48 -0.79
C GLY A 365 6.12 50.90 -0.96
N ALA A 366 4.90 51.02 -1.49
CA ALA A 366 4.21 52.31 -1.63
C ALA A 366 3.85 52.98 -0.28
N LYS A 367 3.68 52.20 0.79
CA LYS A 367 3.54 52.75 2.16
C LYS A 367 4.89 53.24 2.70
N MET A 368 5.96 52.45 2.54
CA MET A 368 7.31 52.82 2.95
C MET A 368 7.80 54.07 2.22
N GLN A 369 7.58 54.16 0.90
CA GLN A 369 7.97 55.31 0.11
C GLN A 369 7.29 56.60 0.58
N ARG A 370 6.00 56.54 0.94
CA ARG A 370 5.29 57.70 1.53
C ARG A 370 5.89 58.15 2.85
N VAL A 371 6.29 57.22 3.71
CA VAL A 371 6.97 57.53 4.99
C VAL A 371 8.36 58.14 4.76
N ILE A 372 9.12 57.63 3.78
CA ILE A 372 10.42 58.21 3.39
C ILE A 372 10.23 59.63 2.83
N THR A 373 9.23 59.86 1.98
CA THR A 373 8.94 61.19 1.42
C THR A 373 8.46 62.17 2.49
N SER A 374 7.62 61.76 3.45
CA SER A 374 7.21 62.65 4.55
C SER A 374 8.39 62.97 5.46
N TRP A 375 9.22 61.98 5.80
CA TRP A 375 10.42 62.19 6.61
C TRP A 375 11.42 63.15 5.94
N ALA A 376 11.70 62.96 4.64
CA ALA A 376 12.59 63.86 3.89
C ALA A 376 12.02 65.29 3.76
N ALA A 377 10.70 65.44 3.64
CA ALA A 377 10.05 66.74 3.63
C ALA A 377 10.09 67.45 5.01
N GLU A 378 9.91 66.69 6.10
CA GLU A 378 10.08 67.18 7.47
C GLU A 378 11.53 67.60 7.74
N GLU A 379 12.51 66.81 7.29
CA GLU A 379 13.94 67.13 7.42
C GLU A 379 14.32 68.40 6.64
N ALA A 380 13.85 68.54 5.39
CA ALA A 380 14.04 69.77 4.61
C ALA A 380 13.35 70.99 5.26
N SER A 381 12.13 70.83 5.81
CA SER A 381 11.43 71.89 6.53
C SER A 381 12.19 72.32 7.78
N ASN A 382 12.65 71.37 8.60
CA ASN A 382 13.45 71.65 9.79
C ASN A 382 14.77 72.36 9.46
N ASN A 383 15.44 71.97 8.37
CA ASN A 383 16.68 72.61 7.94
C ASN A 383 16.45 74.08 7.52
N SER A 384 15.43 74.35 6.70
CA SER A 384 15.05 75.74 6.32
C SER A 384 14.60 76.59 7.50
N ARG A 385 13.96 75.99 8.51
CA ARG A 385 13.59 76.68 9.77
C ARG A 385 14.82 77.02 10.61
N GLY A 386 15.79 76.10 10.71
CA GLY A 386 17.08 76.35 11.34
C GLY A 386 17.88 77.46 10.64
N GLU A 387 17.86 77.48 9.31
CA GLU A 387 18.53 78.51 8.51
C GLU A 387 17.88 79.90 8.68
N THR A 388 16.55 79.98 8.66
CA THR A 388 15.82 81.25 8.87
C THR A 388 15.97 81.80 10.29
N ASP A 389 15.97 80.96 11.33
CA ASP A 389 16.29 81.40 12.69
C ASP A 389 17.77 81.79 12.85
N GLY A 390 18.69 81.12 12.13
CA GLY A 390 20.10 81.50 12.04
C GLY A 390 20.29 82.88 11.40
N ILE A 391 19.58 83.17 10.30
CA ILE A 391 19.56 84.48 9.64
C ILE A 391 19.00 85.55 10.59
N ARG A 392 17.86 85.29 11.25
CA ARG A 392 17.25 86.22 12.21
C ARG A 392 18.20 86.57 13.36
N ARG A 393 18.90 85.57 13.93
CA ARG A 393 19.93 85.81 14.97
C ARG A 393 21.07 86.69 14.45
N ARG A 394 21.59 86.43 13.24
CA ARG A 394 22.63 87.26 12.62
C ARG A 394 22.17 88.69 12.38
N SER A 395 20.95 88.90 11.85
CA SER A 395 20.37 90.23 11.67
C SER A 395 20.20 90.98 13.00
N LEU A 396 19.75 90.29 14.06
CA LEU A 396 19.61 90.88 15.39
C LEU A 396 20.97 91.33 15.95
N ILE A 397 22.02 90.51 15.81
CA ILE A 397 23.39 90.84 16.22
C ILE A 397 23.93 92.06 15.46
N ILE A 398 23.66 92.15 14.16
CA ILE A 398 24.06 93.31 13.33
C ILE A 398 23.34 94.58 13.80
N ILE A 399 22.03 94.53 14.06
CA ILE A 399 21.24 95.67 14.55
C ILE A 399 21.72 96.14 15.92
N VAL A 400 21.97 95.22 16.86
CA VAL A 400 22.49 95.55 18.20
C VAL A 400 23.90 96.16 18.10
N SER A 401 24.76 95.60 17.24
CA SER A 401 26.10 96.16 16.99
C SER A 401 26.02 97.59 16.43
N ALA A 402 25.12 97.84 15.46
CA ALA A 402 24.90 99.17 14.90
C ALA A 402 24.38 100.17 15.95
N LEU A 403 23.46 99.75 16.82
CA LEU A 403 22.97 100.56 17.93
C LEU A 403 24.07 100.87 18.96
N GLN A 404 24.94 99.91 19.28
CA GLN A 404 26.11 100.15 20.14
C GLN A 404 27.12 101.12 19.51
N ILE A 405 27.32 101.06 18.18
CA ILE A 405 28.16 102.02 17.46
C ILE A 405 27.54 103.42 17.55
N ILE A 406 26.24 103.57 17.24
CA ILE A 406 25.53 104.87 17.32
C ILE A 406 25.57 105.44 18.75
N LEU A 407 25.27 104.63 19.76
CA LEU A 407 25.36 105.06 21.15
C LEU A 407 26.80 105.47 21.51
N GLY A 408 27.79 104.70 21.05
CA GLY A 408 29.20 104.97 21.25
C GLY A 408 29.73 106.21 20.52
N THR A 409 29.21 106.55 19.34
CA THR A 409 29.64 107.73 18.56
C THR A 409 28.92 109.00 18.97
N PHE A 410 27.68 108.94 19.47
CA PHE A 410 26.92 110.13 19.86
C PHE A 410 26.96 110.44 21.37
N LEU A 411 26.93 109.46 22.28
CA LEU A 411 27.03 109.77 23.73
C LEU A 411 28.45 110.11 24.16
N LYS A 412 29.50 109.49 23.59
CA LYS A 412 30.90 109.81 24.00
C LYS A 412 31.29 111.28 23.78
N PRO A 413 31.09 111.91 22.60
CA PRO A 413 31.38 113.33 22.44
C PRO A 413 30.45 114.21 23.28
N LEU A 414 29.20 113.80 23.53
CA LEU A 414 28.30 114.54 24.41
C LEU A 414 28.80 114.53 25.87
N VAL A 415 29.19 113.38 26.40
CA VAL A 415 29.77 113.26 27.76
C VAL A 415 31.12 113.99 27.85
N LEU A 416 31.98 113.89 26.83
CA LEU A 416 33.23 114.65 26.77
C LEU A 416 32.99 116.16 26.69
N SER A 417 31.95 116.61 25.98
CA SER A 417 31.55 118.02 25.91
C SER A 417 31.01 118.51 27.26
N ILE A 418 30.14 117.73 27.93
CA ILE A 418 29.66 118.04 29.28
C ILE A 418 30.83 118.12 30.28
N MET A 419 31.75 117.16 30.25
CA MET A 419 32.95 117.16 31.10
C MET A 419 33.89 118.34 30.79
N ALA A 420 34.05 118.71 29.52
CA ALA A 420 34.84 119.87 29.12
C ALA A 420 34.21 121.18 29.60
N VAL A 421 32.88 121.31 29.54
CA VAL A 421 32.13 122.44 30.11
C VAL A 421 32.27 122.48 31.63
N SER A 422 32.16 121.35 32.33
CA SER A 422 32.38 121.28 33.78
C SER A 422 33.80 121.69 34.19
N LEU A 423 34.82 121.23 33.45
CA LEU A 423 36.22 121.63 33.68
C LEU A 423 36.49 123.09 33.33
N TYR A 424 35.80 123.65 32.32
CA TYR A 424 35.89 125.07 31.97
C TYR A 424 35.29 125.93 33.08
N ILE A 425 34.09 125.59 33.58
CA ILE A 425 33.45 126.29 34.70
C ILE A 425 34.33 126.24 35.96
N SER A 426 34.94 125.08 36.26
CA SER A 426 35.84 124.92 37.40
C SER A 426 37.14 125.74 37.33
N LYS A 427 37.46 126.36 36.18
CA LYS A 427 38.68 127.16 35.97
C LYS A 427 38.50 128.67 36.16
N TYR A 428 37.27 129.13 36.42
CA TYR A 428 36.92 130.55 36.56
C TYR A 428 36.29 130.88 37.93
N VAL A 429 36.45 130.01 38.93
CA VAL A 429 35.78 130.10 40.26
C VAL A 429 36.76 130.18 41.45
N PHE A 430 38.08 130.22 41.19
CA PHE A 430 39.11 130.49 42.20
C PHE A 430 40.29 131.27 41.60
#